data_AF-A0A7X6SYH3-F1
#
_entry.id   AF-A0A7X6SYH3-F1
#
_cell.length_a   1.000
_cell.length_b   1.000
_cell.length_c   1.000
_cell.angle_alpha   90.00
_cell.angle_beta   90.00
_cell.angle_gamma   90.00
#
_symmetry.space_group_name_H-M   'P 1'
#
loop_
_entity.id
_entity.type
_entity.pdbx_description
1 polymer ?
#
loop_
_entity_poly.entity_id
_entity_poly.type
_entity_poly.pdbx_seq_one_letter_code
_entity_poly.pdbx_strand_id
1 'polypeptide(L)'
;MKKRAEDKNIQNWVDFWKSSKGVFDNKSDNEQAEFWDIRWGITGSGISKHAKPVRKKKSMNEIFEMLEQAGFKIRGSSILDIGSGPGSAAIPFAEAGARVTALDISSTALDRLKRYADKKGLDRDTITSSWWTAEIGKLG
;
A
#
# COMPACT_ATOMS: atom_id res chain seq x y z
N MET A 1 41.42 1.37 4.06
CA MET A 1 40.00 1.79 4.00
C MET A 1 39.64 2.49 5.30
N LYS A 2 39.30 3.79 5.27
CA LYS A 2 38.86 4.52 6.48
C LYS A 2 37.41 4.12 6.78
N LYS A 3 37.14 3.61 7.99
CA LYS A 3 35.77 3.41 8.51
C LYS A 3 35.04 4.75 8.41
N ARG A 4 33.90 4.77 7.72
CA ARG A 4 33.00 5.93 7.66
C ARG A 4 32.58 6.21 9.11
N ALA A 5 32.85 7.41 9.63
CA ALA A 5 32.36 7.80 10.94
C ALA A 5 30.83 7.66 10.95
N GLU A 6 30.28 7.00 11.96
CA GLU A 6 28.83 6.85 12.13
C GLU A 6 28.21 8.25 12.13
N ASP A 7 27.37 8.52 11.13
CA ASP A 7 26.72 9.81 10.99
C ASP A 7 25.74 9.98 12.16
N LYS A 8 26.13 10.81 13.12
CA LYS A 8 25.37 11.08 14.34
C LYS A 8 23.94 11.53 14.05
N ASN A 9 23.70 12.17 12.91
CA ASN A 9 22.33 12.52 12.49
C ASN A 9 21.54 11.28 12.12
N ILE A 10 22.12 10.34 11.36
CA ILE A 10 21.47 9.06 11.02
C ILE A 10 21.13 8.30 12.31
N GLN A 11 22.06 8.25 13.28
CA GLN A 11 21.82 7.58 14.54
C GLN A 11 20.68 8.24 15.34
N ASN A 12 20.65 9.58 15.42
CA ASN A 12 19.55 10.31 16.06
C ASN A 12 18.19 10.03 15.40
N TRP A 13 18.14 9.96 14.06
CA TRP A 13 16.92 9.60 13.33
C TRP A 13 16.47 8.16 13.60
N VAL A 14 17.42 7.22 13.63
CA VAL A 14 17.16 5.81 13.98
C VAL A 14 16.62 5.71 15.40
N ASP A 15 17.20 6.43 16.35
CA ASP A 15 16.79 6.40 17.75
C ASP A 15 15.43 7.06 17.97
N PHE A 16 15.18 8.21 17.32
CA PHE A 16 13.86 8.83 17.31
C PHE A 16 12.80 7.87 16.74
N TRP A 17 13.08 7.26 15.58
CA TRP A 17 12.19 6.27 14.98
C TRP A 17 11.91 5.11 15.92
N LYS A 18 12.95 4.51 16.53
CA LYS A 18 12.81 3.42 17.50
C LYS A 18 12.00 3.83 18.73
N SER A 19 12.23 5.02 19.29
CA SER A 19 11.45 5.54 20.43
C SER A 19 10.00 5.84 20.09
N SER A 20 9.71 6.09 18.81
CA SER A 20 8.38 6.38 18.31
C SER A 20 7.59 5.12 17.92
N LYS A 21 8.26 3.96 17.84
CA LYS A 21 7.59 2.67 17.64
C LYS A 21 6.64 2.41 18.81
N GLY A 22 5.37 2.15 18.49
CA GLY A 22 4.30 1.96 19.48
C GLY A 22 3.64 3.26 19.95
N VAL A 23 4.12 4.44 19.55
CA VAL A 23 3.44 5.72 19.87
C VAL A 23 2.30 6.01 18.90
N PHE A 24 2.37 5.47 17.67
CA PHE A 24 1.42 5.76 16.60
C PHE A 24 0.35 4.69 16.36
N ASP A 25 0.48 3.51 16.96
CA ASP A 25 -0.46 2.41 16.72
C ASP A 25 -0.57 1.51 17.96
N ASN A 26 -1.53 1.83 18.83
CA ASN A 26 -1.83 1.04 20.04
C ASN A 26 -2.70 -0.19 19.73
N LYS A 27 -2.90 -0.52 18.46
CA LYS A 27 -3.75 -1.63 18.02
C LYS A 27 -2.90 -2.78 17.52
N SER A 28 -3.26 -3.99 17.93
CA SER A 28 -2.72 -5.22 17.36
C SER A 28 -3.06 -5.33 15.87
N ASP A 29 -2.28 -6.10 15.12
CA ASP A 29 -2.53 -6.37 13.70
C ASP A 29 -3.95 -6.93 13.46
N ASN A 30 -4.45 -7.76 14.39
CA ASN A 30 -5.80 -8.32 14.30
C ASN A 30 -6.88 -7.23 14.43
N GLU A 31 -6.74 -6.32 15.39
CA GLU A 31 -7.68 -5.19 15.56
C GLU A 31 -7.65 -4.24 14.36
N GLN A 32 -6.48 -4.06 13.74
CA GLN A 32 -6.35 -3.30 12.52
C GLN A 32 -6.99 -4.00 11.32
N ALA A 33 -6.74 -5.31 11.16
CA ALA A 33 -7.34 -6.13 10.11
C ALA A 33 -8.87 -6.10 10.18
N GLU A 34 -9.43 -6.39 11.37
CA GLU A 34 -10.88 -6.38 11.60
C GLU A 34 -11.49 -5.00 11.30
N PHE A 35 -10.85 -3.93 11.80
CA PHE A 35 -11.30 -2.57 11.52
C PHE A 35 -11.36 -2.29 10.02
N TRP A 36 -10.31 -2.62 9.27
CA TRP A 36 -10.25 -2.38 7.84
C TRP A 36 -11.16 -3.30 7.03
N ASP A 37 -11.35 -4.55 7.45
CA ASP A 37 -12.31 -5.48 6.85
C ASP A 37 -13.74 -4.97 6.98
N ILE A 38 -14.15 -4.54 8.18
CA ILE A 38 -15.47 -3.92 8.39
C ILE A 38 -15.60 -2.68 7.49
N ARG A 39 -14.60 -1.81 7.48
CA ARG A 39 -14.61 -0.57 6.69
C ARG A 39 -14.75 -0.88 5.20
N TRP A 40 -14.01 -1.84 4.66
CA TRP A 40 -14.09 -2.22 3.25
C TRP A 40 -15.33 -3.05 2.91
N GLY A 41 -15.90 -3.76 3.88
CA GLY A 41 -17.19 -4.45 3.73
C GLY A 41 -18.35 -3.49 3.53
N ILE A 42 -18.34 -2.33 4.19
CA ILE A 42 -19.41 -1.32 4.09
C ILE A 42 -19.12 -0.19 3.10
N THR A 43 -17.87 -0.02 2.64
CA THR A 43 -17.53 1.06 1.71
C THR A 43 -18.08 0.77 0.32
N GLY A 44 -18.97 1.65 -0.16
CA GLY A 44 -19.66 1.51 -1.44
C GLY A 44 -20.97 0.71 -1.37
N SER A 45 -21.39 0.24 -0.19
CA SER A 45 -22.69 -0.44 0.00
C SER A 45 -23.85 0.53 0.30
N GLY A 46 -23.61 1.84 0.34
CA GLY A 46 -24.59 2.85 0.73
C GLY A 46 -24.85 2.95 2.24
N ILE A 47 -24.30 2.03 3.05
CA ILE A 47 -24.45 2.00 4.53
C ILE A 47 -23.47 2.97 5.21
N SER A 48 -22.46 3.49 4.49
CA SER A 48 -21.46 4.40 5.07
C SER A 48 -22.02 5.81 5.31
N LYS A 49 -22.57 6.05 6.50
CA LYS A 49 -23.14 7.36 6.89
C LYS A 49 -22.09 8.46 7.14
N HIS A 50 -20.80 8.14 7.13
CA HIS A 50 -19.69 9.04 7.50
C HIS A 50 -18.55 9.03 6.47
N ALA A 51 -18.87 9.12 5.18
CA ALA A 51 -17.86 9.46 4.19
C ALA A 51 -17.43 10.91 4.44
N LYS A 52 -16.30 11.10 5.15
CA LYS A 52 -15.63 12.41 5.19
C LYS A 52 -15.41 12.86 3.73
N PRO A 53 -15.49 14.16 3.42
CA PRO A 53 -15.16 14.65 2.08
C PRO A 53 -13.81 14.08 1.70
N VAL A 54 -13.80 13.28 0.63
CA VAL A 54 -12.59 12.63 0.13
C VAL A 54 -11.67 13.78 -0.26
N ARG A 55 -10.55 13.95 0.46
CA ARG A 55 -9.45 14.82 0.00
C ARG A 55 -9.22 14.48 -1.47
N LYS A 56 -9.21 15.49 -2.35
CA LYS A 56 -9.02 15.28 -3.79
C LYS A 56 -7.73 14.47 -3.97
N LYS A 57 -7.87 13.17 -4.22
CA LYS A 57 -6.73 12.31 -4.55
C LYS A 57 -6.22 12.79 -5.91
N LYS A 58 -4.89 12.83 -6.09
CA LYS A 58 -4.33 12.99 -7.42
C LYS A 58 -4.96 11.92 -8.31
N SER A 59 -5.37 12.32 -9.51
CA SER A 59 -5.82 11.36 -10.50
C SER A 59 -4.65 10.43 -10.87
N MET A 60 -4.96 9.21 -11.29
CA MET A 60 -3.91 8.30 -11.76
C MET A 60 -3.19 8.86 -13.00
N ASN A 61 -3.85 9.70 -13.80
CA ASN A 61 -3.24 10.37 -14.93
C ASN A 61 -2.11 11.31 -14.47
N GLU A 62 -2.36 12.14 -13.45
CA GLU A 62 -1.33 13.03 -12.88
C GLU A 62 -0.15 12.22 -12.29
N ILE A 63 -0.41 11.03 -11.72
CA ILE A 63 0.65 10.14 -11.23
C ILE A 63 1.46 9.58 -12.41
N PHE A 64 0.81 9.14 -13.48
CA PHE A 64 1.48 8.59 -14.66
C PHE A 64 2.32 9.64 -15.37
N GLU A 65 1.80 10.85 -15.55
CA GLU A 65 2.55 11.99 -16.12
C GLU A 65 3.80 12.30 -15.29
N MET A 66 3.68 12.33 -13.97
CA MET A 66 4.82 12.56 -13.07
C MET A 66 5.88 11.45 -13.20
N LEU A 67 5.46 10.19 -13.27
CA LEU A 67 6.38 9.05 -13.43
C LEU A 67 7.07 9.08 -14.80
N GLU A 68 6.34 9.39 -15.86
CA GLU A 68 6.89 9.53 -17.21
C GLU A 68 7.90 10.68 -17.29
N GLN A 69 7.59 11.84 -16.70
CA GLN A 69 8.53 12.98 -16.61
C GLN A 69 9.80 12.62 -15.83
N ALA A 70 9.70 11.72 -14.85
CA ALA A 70 10.84 11.18 -14.12
C ALA A 70 11.61 10.09 -14.89
N GLY A 71 11.18 9.74 -16.11
CA GLY A 71 11.79 8.71 -16.96
C GLY A 71 11.42 7.28 -16.56
N PHE A 72 10.40 7.09 -15.71
CA PHE A 72 9.96 5.78 -15.27
C PHE A 72 9.00 5.13 -16.28
N LYS A 73 9.33 3.92 -16.73
CA LYS A 73 8.48 3.13 -17.65
C LYS A 73 7.61 2.17 -16.85
N ILE A 74 6.30 2.38 -16.87
CA ILE A 74 5.34 1.54 -16.14
C ILE A 74 5.24 0.14 -16.75
N ARG A 75 5.07 0.05 -18.07
CA ARG A 75 4.95 -1.24 -18.77
C ARG A 75 6.20 -2.11 -18.53
N GLY A 76 5.98 -3.34 -18.07
CA GLY A 76 7.04 -4.31 -17.79
C GLY A 76 7.77 -4.10 -16.46
N SER A 77 7.47 -3.02 -15.73
CA SER A 77 8.00 -2.79 -14.38
C SER A 77 7.40 -3.74 -13.35
N SER A 78 8.06 -3.86 -12.20
CA SER A 78 7.53 -4.55 -11.03
C SER A 78 7.26 -3.53 -9.93
N ILE A 79 6.02 -3.50 -9.43
CA ILE A 79 5.52 -2.48 -8.51
C ILE A 79 4.95 -3.15 -7.27
N LEU A 80 5.35 -2.66 -6.09
CA LEU A 80 4.75 -3.00 -4.81
C LEU A 80 3.82 -1.87 -4.37
N ASP A 81 2.54 -2.16 -4.20
CA ASP A 81 1.52 -1.22 -3.69
C ASP A 81 1.21 -1.54 -2.22
N ILE A 82 1.71 -0.72 -1.28
CA ILE A 82 1.57 -0.93 0.17
C ILE A 82 0.35 -0.16 0.68
N GLY A 83 -0.55 -0.86 1.39
CA GLY A 83 -1.85 -0.31 1.74
C GLY A 83 -2.74 -0.16 0.51
N SER A 84 -2.70 -1.15 -0.39
CA SER A 84 -3.35 -1.09 -1.70
C SER A 84 -4.87 -0.92 -1.63
N GLY A 85 -5.47 -1.30 -0.49
CA GLY A 85 -6.90 -1.40 -0.31
C GLY A 85 -7.55 -2.22 -1.42
N PRO A 86 -8.69 -1.76 -2.00
CA PRO A 86 -9.35 -2.44 -3.11
C PRO A 86 -8.68 -2.19 -4.47
N GLY A 87 -7.47 -1.61 -4.50
CA GLY A 87 -6.66 -1.49 -5.71
C GLY A 87 -6.85 -0.19 -6.49
N SER A 88 -7.04 0.94 -5.81
CA SER A 88 -7.19 2.24 -6.52
C SER A 88 -5.95 2.67 -7.31
N ALA A 89 -4.77 2.18 -6.92
CA ALA A 89 -3.51 2.38 -7.65
C ALA A 89 -3.06 1.07 -8.32
N ALA A 90 -3.08 -0.06 -7.59
CA ALA A 90 -2.71 -1.36 -8.12
C ALA A 90 -3.37 -1.70 -9.47
N ILE A 91 -4.68 -1.49 -9.61
CA ILE A 91 -5.36 -1.85 -10.85
C ILE A 91 -4.92 -0.97 -12.04
N PRO A 92 -4.96 0.37 -11.97
CA PRO A 92 -4.42 1.22 -13.04
C PRO A 92 -2.98 0.87 -13.46
N PHE A 93 -2.11 0.54 -12.51
CA PHE A 93 -0.74 0.10 -12.84
C PHE A 93 -0.71 -1.25 -13.57
N ALA A 94 -1.54 -2.21 -13.16
CA ALA A 94 -1.67 -3.49 -13.86
C ALA A 94 -2.24 -3.29 -15.29
N GLU A 95 -3.23 -2.41 -15.46
CA GLU A 95 -3.77 -2.05 -16.78
C GLU A 95 -2.72 -1.42 -17.70
N ALA A 96 -1.81 -0.63 -17.12
CA ALA A 96 -0.67 -0.06 -17.83
C ALA A 96 0.44 -1.09 -18.16
N GLY A 97 0.29 -2.35 -17.73
CA GLY A 97 1.18 -3.47 -18.04
C GLY A 97 2.33 -3.65 -17.05
N ALA A 98 2.22 -3.12 -15.83
CA ALA A 98 3.14 -3.48 -14.74
C ALA A 98 2.77 -4.82 -14.12
N ARG A 99 3.76 -5.53 -13.56
CA ARG A 99 3.53 -6.63 -12.62
C ARG A 99 3.36 -6.04 -11.23
N VAL A 100 2.17 -6.17 -10.66
CA VAL A 100 1.83 -5.51 -9.40
C VAL A 100 1.67 -6.55 -8.30
N THR A 101 2.38 -6.31 -7.18
CA THR A 101 2.13 -6.99 -5.92
C THR A 101 1.43 -6.03 -4.98
N ALA A 102 0.20 -6.35 -4.60
CA ALA A 102 -0.63 -5.53 -3.73
C ALA A 102 -0.59 -6.05 -2.29
N LEU A 103 -0.13 -5.22 -1.35
CA LEU A 103 -0.06 -5.55 0.07
C LEU A 103 -1.09 -4.73 0.83
N ASP A 104 -1.94 -5.41 1.59
CA ASP A 104 -2.87 -4.76 2.52
C ASP A 104 -3.13 -5.67 3.72
N ILE A 105 -3.48 -5.10 4.85
CA ILE A 105 -3.83 -5.86 6.05
C ILE A 105 -5.25 -6.44 5.97
N SER A 106 -6.13 -5.83 5.16
CA SER A 106 -7.51 -6.26 4.99
C SER A 106 -7.65 -7.28 3.87
N SER A 107 -8.01 -8.51 4.23
CA SER A 107 -8.35 -9.54 3.25
C SER A 107 -9.60 -9.16 2.46
N THR A 108 -10.55 -8.46 3.07
CA THR A 108 -11.76 -7.97 2.38
C THR A 108 -11.41 -7.00 1.25
N ALA A 109 -10.43 -6.13 1.46
CA ALA A 109 -9.95 -5.20 0.45
C ALA A 109 -9.28 -5.93 -0.71
N LEU A 110 -8.36 -6.86 -0.39
CA LEU A 110 -7.65 -7.65 -1.39
C LEU A 110 -8.59 -8.57 -2.18
N ASP A 111 -9.64 -9.10 -1.56
CA ASP A 111 -10.66 -9.88 -2.26
C ASP A 111 -11.45 -9.03 -3.27
N ARG A 112 -11.75 -7.77 -2.93
CA ARG A 112 -12.37 -6.83 -3.88
C ARG A 112 -11.42 -6.52 -5.04
N LEU A 113 -10.13 -6.29 -4.75
CA LEU A 113 -9.09 -6.08 -5.75
C LEU A 113 -9.01 -7.28 -6.68
N LYS A 114 -8.87 -8.50 -6.14
CA LYS A 114 -8.78 -9.75 -6.90
C LYS A 114 -9.97 -9.90 -7.84
N ARG A 115 -11.21 -9.76 -7.34
CA ARG A 115 -12.42 -9.84 -8.17
C ARG A 115 -12.45 -8.81 -9.29
N TYR A 116 -11.95 -7.59 -9.05
CA TYR A 116 -11.92 -6.55 -10.08
C TYR A 116 -10.85 -6.84 -11.14
N ALA A 117 -9.66 -7.27 -10.70
CA ALA A 117 -8.58 -7.70 -11.59
C ALA A 117 -9.00 -8.88 -12.47
N ASP A 118 -9.64 -9.91 -11.87
CA ASP A 118 -10.13 -11.09 -12.59
C ASP A 118 -11.13 -10.71 -13.69
N LYS A 119 -12.09 -9.82 -13.37
CA LYS A 119 -13.06 -9.32 -14.36
C LYS A 119 -12.42 -8.60 -15.55
N LYS A 120 -11.22 -8.04 -15.36
CA LYS A 120 -10.46 -7.35 -16.39
C LYS A 120 -9.36 -8.21 -17.01
N GLY A 121 -9.19 -9.46 -16.57
CA GLY A 121 -8.11 -10.33 -17.01
C GLY A 121 -6.71 -9.79 -16.67
N LEU A 122 -6.59 -9.07 -15.56
CA LEU A 122 -5.33 -8.46 -15.13
C LEU A 122 -4.56 -9.39 -14.20
N ASP A 123 -3.26 -9.52 -14.46
CA ASP A 123 -2.35 -10.23 -13.59
C ASP A 123 -1.97 -9.39 -12.37
N ARG A 124 -1.85 -10.05 -11.21
CA ARG A 124 -1.54 -9.42 -9.91
C ARG A 124 -1.22 -10.47 -8.84
N ASP A 125 -0.28 -10.10 -7.97
CA ASP A 125 -0.05 -10.79 -6.71
C ASP A 125 -0.71 -10.03 -5.56
N THR A 126 -1.12 -10.74 -4.52
CA THR A 126 -1.63 -10.12 -3.29
C THR A 126 -1.00 -10.71 -2.05
N ILE A 127 -0.58 -9.86 -1.13
CA ILE A 127 -0.02 -10.24 0.17
C ILE A 127 -0.91 -9.67 1.27
N THR A 128 -1.59 -10.53 2.02
CA THR A 128 -2.33 -10.11 3.21
C THR A 128 -1.37 -10.02 4.39
N SER A 129 -0.96 -8.80 4.73
CA SER A 129 -0.01 -8.58 5.84
C SER A 129 -0.15 -7.16 6.38
N SER A 130 0.14 -7.00 7.67
CA SER A 130 0.41 -5.68 8.26
C SER A 130 1.73 -5.15 7.72
N TRP A 131 1.77 -3.86 7.37
CA TRP A 131 3.01 -3.19 6.99
C TRP A 131 3.97 -3.04 8.17
N TRP A 132 3.44 -2.91 9.39
CA TRP A 132 4.23 -2.62 10.59
C TRP A 132 5.04 -3.82 11.06
N THR A 133 4.53 -5.02 10.82
CA THR A 133 5.13 -6.29 11.24
C THR A 133 5.62 -7.14 10.07
N ALA A 134 5.41 -6.70 8.82
CA ALA A 134 5.89 -7.37 7.63
C ALA A 134 7.41 -7.55 7.65
N GLU A 135 7.85 -8.81 7.59
CA GLU A 135 9.25 -9.15 7.36
C GLU A 135 9.52 -9.19 5.85
N ILE A 136 9.88 -8.05 5.27
CA ILE A 136 10.05 -7.88 3.81
C ILE A 136 10.96 -8.97 3.21
N GLY A 137 12.06 -9.33 3.87
CA GLY A 137 12.98 -10.37 3.39
C GLY A 137 12.41 -11.79 3.38
N LYS A 138 11.22 -12.01 3.95
CA LYS A 138 10.49 -13.29 3.90
C LYS A 138 9.29 -13.27 2.95
N LEU A 139 8.95 -12.11 2.39
CA LEU A 139 7.79 -11.91 1.51
C LEU A 139 8.11 -12.13 0.01
N GLY A 140 9.37 -12.42 -0.33
CA GLY A 140 9.86 -12.69 -1.68
C GLY A 140 11.34 -12.42 -1.83
#